data_AF-A0AAN8B6N9-F1
#
_entry.id   AF-A0AAN8B6N9-F1
#
_cell.length_a   1.000
_cell.length_b   1.000
_cell.length_c   1.000
_cell.angle_alpha   90.00
_cell.angle_beta   90.00
_cell.angle_gamma   90.00
#
_symmetry.space_group_name_H-M   'P 1'
#
loop_
_entity.id
_entity.type
_entity.pdbx_description
1 polymer ?
#
loop_
_entity_poly.entity_id
_entity_poly.type
_entity_poly.pdbx_seq_one_letter_code
_entity_poly.pdbx_strand_id
1 'polypeptide(L)'
;MLSARAPLSAKKENSLSGEMSKMALDKENTPPSLNTTRILASKTARKIFSDSEPKAMKTMEEEEPLLKANPRRFVVFPIQYHDIWQMYKKAEASFWTAEEVDLSKDVQHWEALKDEERFFISHVLAFFAASDGIVNENLVRVQRR
;
A
#
# COMPACT_ATOMS: atom_id res chain seq x y z
N MET A 1 -26.37 4.83 46.71
CA MET A 1 -26.06 3.40 46.90
C MET A 1 -25.27 2.93 45.69
N LEU A 2 -23.97 2.70 45.88
CA LEU A 2 -23.05 2.17 44.87
C LEU A 2 -23.24 0.66 44.78
N SER A 3 -23.47 0.12 43.58
CA SER A 3 -23.40 -1.33 43.34
C SER A 3 -22.41 -1.59 42.21
N ALA A 4 -21.20 -1.96 42.61
CA ALA A 4 -20.13 -2.41 41.74
C ALA A 4 -20.45 -3.82 41.20
N ARG A 5 -20.37 -4.02 39.89
CA ARG A 5 -20.39 -5.34 39.27
C ARG A 5 -18.96 -5.84 39.06
N ALA A 6 -18.65 -6.99 39.65
CA ALA A 6 -17.38 -7.70 39.51
C ALA A 6 -17.25 -8.40 38.14
N PRO A 7 -16.02 -8.65 37.63
CA PRO A 7 -15.79 -9.21 36.30
C PRO A 7 -15.93 -10.74 36.25
N LEU A 8 -16.42 -11.24 35.10
CA LEU A 8 -16.61 -12.65 34.79
C LEU A 8 -15.27 -13.37 34.51
N SER A 9 -15.17 -14.59 35.04
CA SER A 9 -14.01 -15.49 35.06
C SER A 9 -13.57 -15.97 33.67
N ALA A 10 -12.25 -15.94 33.43
CA ALA A 10 -11.59 -16.38 32.20
C ALA A 10 -11.63 -17.91 32.02
N LYS A 11 -12.22 -18.38 30.91
CA LYS A 11 -12.32 -19.80 30.55
C LYS A 11 -11.50 -20.07 29.27
N LYS A 12 -10.26 -20.50 29.47
CA LYS A 12 -9.49 -21.52 28.71
C LYS A 12 -9.68 -21.57 27.18
N GLU A 13 -8.93 -20.74 26.44
CA GLU A 13 -8.67 -20.93 25.02
C GLU A 13 -7.52 -21.93 24.83
N ASN A 14 -7.82 -23.22 24.63
CA ASN A 14 -6.86 -24.15 24.04
C ASN A 14 -7.56 -25.43 23.54
N SER A 15 -8.27 -25.37 22.42
CA SER A 15 -8.83 -26.57 21.79
C SER A 15 -9.21 -26.45 20.31
N LEU A 16 -8.63 -25.52 19.53
CA LEU A 16 -8.93 -25.38 18.10
C LEU A 16 -7.70 -25.40 17.17
N SER A 17 -6.51 -25.75 17.68
CA SER A 17 -5.29 -25.84 16.87
C SER A 17 -5.00 -27.24 16.28
N GLY A 18 -5.95 -28.18 16.40
CA GLY A 18 -5.71 -29.60 16.12
C GLY A 18 -6.07 -30.11 14.72
N GLU A 19 -6.83 -29.37 13.92
CA GLU A 19 -7.52 -29.92 12.74
C GLU A 19 -7.20 -29.25 11.39
N MET A 20 -6.03 -28.63 11.24
CA MET A 20 -5.57 -28.09 9.94
C MET A 20 -4.32 -28.77 9.33
N SER A 21 -3.80 -29.84 9.94
CA SER A 21 -2.58 -30.51 9.46
C SER A 21 -2.80 -31.67 8.47
N LYS A 22 -3.97 -31.78 7.83
CA LYS A 22 -4.23 -32.85 6.85
C LYS A 22 -5.02 -32.37 5.63
N MET A 23 -4.42 -31.52 4.80
CA MET A 23 -4.65 -31.59 3.35
C MET A 23 -3.32 -31.31 2.64
N ALA A 24 -2.87 -32.32 1.89
CA ALA A 24 -1.60 -32.37 1.20
C ALA A 24 -1.60 -31.39 0.02
N LEU A 25 -0.55 -30.59 -0.11
CA LEU A 25 -0.23 -29.90 -1.36
C LEU A 25 0.39 -30.90 -2.34
N ASP A 26 -0.17 -30.90 -3.55
CA ASP A 26 0.31 -31.65 -4.70
C ASP A 26 1.79 -31.32 -5.00
N LYS A 27 2.63 -32.35 -5.04
CA LYS A 27 4.07 -32.26 -5.32
C LYS A 27 4.32 -32.27 -6.83
N GLU A 28 4.16 -31.13 -7.49
CA GLU A 28 4.51 -31.00 -8.92
C GLU A 28 5.36 -29.76 -9.24
N ASN A 29 5.87 -29.02 -8.25
CA ASN A 29 6.74 -27.87 -8.55
C ASN A 29 7.87 -27.59 -7.54
N THR A 30 8.55 -28.65 -7.12
CA THR A 30 9.80 -28.51 -6.35
C THR A 30 10.99 -28.58 -7.30
N PRO A 31 11.80 -27.53 -7.47
CA PRO A 31 13.00 -27.62 -8.28
C PRO A 31 14.01 -28.60 -7.66
N PRO A 32 14.73 -29.40 -8.46
CA PRO A 32 15.61 -30.43 -7.94
C PRO A 32 16.80 -29.80 -7.19
N SER A 33 17.05 -30.24 -5.96
CA SER A 33 18.26 -29.88 -5.22
C SER A 33 19.46 -30.64 -5.80
N LEU A 34 20.32 -29.93 -6.53
CA LEU A 34 21.61 -30.46 -6.96
C LEU A 34 22.68 -30.11 -5.93
N ASN A 35 23.00 -31.09 -5.08
CA ASN A 35 24.20 -31.08 -4.26
C ASN A 35 25.40 -31.73 -5.01
N THR A 36 26.54 -31.06 -4.90
CA THR A 36 27.91 -31.60 -4.88
C THR A 36 28.71 -31.66 -6.19
N THR A 37 29.45 -30.56 -6.39
CA THR A 37 30.91 -30.48 -6.62
C THR A 37 31.49 -30.87 -7.99
N ARG A 38 31.94 -29.84 -8.72
CA ARG A 38 33.26 -29.86 -9.37
C ARG A 38 33.89 -28.46 -9.40
N ILE A 39 34.85 -28.28 -8.51
CA ILE A 39 35.78 -27.14 -8.43
C ILE A 39 36.66 -27.15 -9.68
N LEU A 40 36.55 -26.11 -10.52
CA LEU A 40 37.63 -25.63 -11.39
C LEU A 40 37.62 -24.10 -11.35
N ALA A 41 38.12 -23.55 -10.24
CA ALA A 41 38.31 -22.11 -10.10
C ALA A 41 39.58 -21.69 -10.86
N SER A 42 39.41 -21.20 -12.09
CA SER A 42 40.46 -20.47 -12.78
C SER A 42 40.75 -19.16 -12.03
N LYS A 43 42.01 -18.72 -11.99
CA LYS A 43 42.42 -17.43 -11.36
C LYS A 43 41.61 -16.23 -11.86
N THR A 44 41.01 -16.34 -13.05
CA THR A 44 40.08 -15.35 -13.63
C THR A 44 38.76 -15.24 -12.85
N ALA A 45 38.23 -16.35 -12.31
CA ALA A 45 36.96 -16.35 -11.56
C ALA A 45 37.10 -15.66 -10.19
N ARG A 46 38.25 -15.77 -9.53
CA ARG A 46 38.49 -15.08 -8.24
C ARG A 46 38.56 -13.55 -8.38
N LYS A 47 38.91 -13.04 -9.56
CA LYS A 47 38.99 -11.60 -9.83
C LYS A 47 37.62 -10.96 -10.14
N ILE A 48 36.60 -11.77 -10.38
CA ILE A 48 35.22 -11.30 -10.62
C ILE A 48 34.47 -11.10 -9.30
N PHE A 49 34.87 -11.79 -8.22
CA PHE A 49 34.16 -11.78 -6.94
C PHE A 49 34.92 -11.07 -5.80
N SER A 50 36.01 -10.36 -6.07
CA SER A 50 36.82 -9.74 -5.00
C SER A 50 36.61 -8.24 -4.76
N ASP A 51 35.80 -7.52 -5.53
CA ASP A 51 35.56 -6.07 -5.30
C ASP A 51 34.07 -5.74 -5.26
N SER A 52 33.36 -6.28 -4.28
CA SER A 52 32.17 -5.63 -3.76
C SER A 52 31.94 -6.09 -2.33
N GLU A 53 32.62 -5.43 -1.38
CA GLU A 53 32.12 -5.37 -0.01
C GLU A 53 30.64 -4.96 -0.03
N PRO A 54 29.82 -5.40 0.93
CA PRO A 54 28.50 -4.83 1.09
C PRO A 54 28.73 -3.36 1.46
N LYS A 55 28.71 -2.48 0.45
CA LYS A 55 28.37 -1.09 0.68
C LYS A 55 26.98 -1.17 1.30
N ALA A 56 26.93 -1.07 2.62
CA ALA A 56 25.80 -0.47 3.30
C ALA A 56 25.35 0.66 2.39
N MET A 57 24.09 0.64 1.96
CA MET A 57 23.49 1.73 1.19
C MET A 57 23.64 2.98 2.04
N LYS A 58 24.81 3.61 1.90
CA LYS A 58 25.10 4.91 2.43
C LYS A 58 24.25 5.78 1.54
N THR A 59 23.12 6.20 2.07
CA THR A 59 22.24 7.18 1.48
C THR A 59 23.14 8.33 1.04
N MET A 60 23.50 8.33 -0.24
CA MET A 60 23.93 9.54 -0.90
C MET A 60 22.61 10.27 -1.08
N GLU A 61 22.13 10.86 0.01
CA GLU A 61 21.16 11.95 -0.04
C GLU A 61 21.91 13.06 -0.76
N GLU A 62 21.99 12.96 -2.09
CA GLU A 62 22.15 14.13 -2.93
C GLU A 62 21.09 15.10 -2.42
N GLU A 63 21.55 16.22 -1.85
CA GLU A 63 20.74 17.15 -1.09
C GLU A 63 19.33 17.39 -1.67
N GLU A 64 18.33 16.62 -1.21
CA GLU A 64 17.01 16.59 -1.86
C GLU A 64 16.25 17.89 -1.57
N PRO A 65 16.13 18.82 -2.55
CA PRO A 65 15.65 20.17 -2.27
C PRO A 65 14.20 20.21 -1.78
N LEU A 66 13.40 19.19 -2.11
CA LEU A 66 12.00 19.05 -1.72
C LEU A 66 11.83 18.60 -0.26
N LEU A 67 12.80 17.86 0.29
CA LEU A 67 12.74 17.33 1.66
C LEU A 67 13.46 18.21 2.68
N LYS A 68 14.19 19.24 2.23
CA LYS A 68 14.83 20.21 3.13
C LYS A 68 13.79 21.09 3.83
N ALA A 69 14.01 21.34 5.12
CA ALA A 69 13.20 22.27 5.88
C ALA A 69 13.30 23.68 5.28
N ASN A 70 12.16 24.30 4.96
CA ASN A 70 12.09 25.63 4.35
C ASN A 70 11.29 26.59 5.24
N PRO A 71 11.90 27.67 5.79
CA PRO A 71 11.18 28.65 6.60
C PRO A 71 10.12 29.44 5.82
N ARG A 72 10.18 29.47 4.47
CA ARG A 72 9.20 30.12 3.59
C ARG A 72 8.12 29.17 3.05
N ARG A 73 7.97 27.96 3.60
CA ARG A 73 7.01 26.93 3.12
C ARG A 73 5.56 27.43 3.02
N PHE A 74 5.16 28.40 3.86
CA PHE A 74 3.79 28.91 3.92
C PHE A 74 3.54 30.15 3.05
N VAL A 75 4.58 30.67 2.37
CA VAL A 75 4.46 31.83 1.47
C VAL A 75 4.61 31.34 0.04
N VAL A 76 3.60 31.56 -0.79
CA VAL A 76 3.53 31.04 -2.16
C VAL A 76 4.45 31.80 -3.11
N PHE A 77 4.60 33.12 -2.94
CA PHE A 77 5.39 33.95 -3.84
C PHE A 77 6.78 34.26 -3.29
N PRO A 78 7.82 34.30 -4.13
CA PRO A 78 7.82 33.99 -5.57
C PRO A 78 7.82 32.47 -5.86
N ILE A 79 7.15 32.05 -6.94
CA ILE A 79 7.05 30.63 -7.35
C ILE A 79 8.42 30.12 -7.78
N GLN A 80 8.89 29.04 -7.17
CA GLN A 80 10.18 28.40 -7.50
C GLN A 80 10.02 27.29 -8.53
N TYR A 81 9.05 26.39 -8.32
CA TYR A 81 8.78 25.23 -9.17
C TYR A 81 7.54 25.47 -10.03
N HIS A 82 7.76 25.90 -11.28
CA HIS A 82 6.69 26.29 -12.20
C HIS A 82 5.91 25.08 -12.75
N ASP A 83 6.60 23.95 -12.93
CA ASP A 83 6.04 22.66 -13.29
C ASP A 83 5.06 22.13 -12.24
N ILE A 84 5.44 22.15 -10.96
CA ILE A 84 4.57 21.76 -9.84
C ILE A 84 3.38 22.72 -9.76
N TRP A 85 3.61 24.02 -9.94
CA TRP A 85 2.54 25.02 -9.95
C TRP A 85 1.54 24.81 -11.08
N GLN A 86 2.00 24.46 -12.28
CA GLN A 86 1.13 24.13 -13.41
C GLN A 86 0.29 22.89 -13.13
N MET A 87 0.86 21.85 -12.52
CA MET A 87 0.09 20.66 -12.11
C MET A 87 -0.97 21.00 -11.05
N TYR A 88 -0.63 21.85 -10.07
CA TYR A 88 -1.61 22.36 -9.11
C TYR A 88 -2.73 23.13 -9.80
N LYS A 89 -2.41 24.06 -10.72
CA LYS A 89 -3.43 24.83 -11.46
C LYS A 89 -4.30 23.98 -12.36
N LYS A 90 -3.73 22.91 -12.95
CA LYS A 90 -4.50 21.93 -13.70
C LYS A 90 -5.47 21.16 -12.80
N ALA A 91 -5.04 20.78 -11.59
CA ALA A 91 -5.91 20.11 -10.62
C ALA A 91 -7.02 21.05 -10.10
N GLU A 92 -6.70 22.31 -9.82
CA GLU A 92 -7.66 23.35 -9.40
C GLU A 92 -8.73 23.61 -10.49
N ALA A 93 -8.32 23.61 -11.76
CA ALA A 93 -9.25 23.75 -12.88
C ALA A 93 -10.17 22.53 -13.08
N SER A 94 -9.82 21.38 -12.50
CA SER A 94 -10.60 20.12 -12.56
C SER A 94 -11.43 19.89 -11.30
N PHE A 95 -11.73 20.95 -10.54
CA PHE A 95 -12.56 20.86 -9.35
C PHE A 95 -14.03 20.61 -9.75
N TRP A 96 -14.66 19.61 -9.11
CA TRP A 96 -16.08 19.29 -9.24
C TRP A 96 -16.61 18.88 -7.85
N THR A 97 -17.89 19.12 -7.60
CA THR A 97 -18.56 18.68 -6.37
C THR A 97 -19.48 17.49 -6.61
N ALA A 98 -19.75 16.70 -5.58
CA ALA A 98 -20.58 15.50 -5.70
C ALA A 98 -22.02 15.81 -6.16
N GLU A 99 -22.52 17.00 -5.84
CA GLU A 99 -23.84 17.51 -6.25
C GLU A 99 -23.94 17.79 -7.76
N GLU A 100 -22.81 17.89 -8.46
CA GLU A 100 -22.78 18.03 -9.92
C GLU A 100 -23.14 16.72 -10.65
N VAL A 101 -23.14 15.58 -9.94
CA VAL A 101 -23.51 14.28 -10.50
C VAL A 101 -24.98 13.97 -10.19
N ASP A 102 -25.83 13.98 -11.21
CA ASP A 102 -27.25 13.61 -11.08
C ASP A 102 -27.41 12.09 -11.01
N LEU A 103 -27.82 11.59 -9.83
CA LEU A 103 -28.08 10.16 -9.56
C LEU A 103 -29.58 9.81 -9.57
N SER A 104 -30.46 10.73 -9.98
CA SER A 104 -31.92 10.55 -9.85
C SER A 104 -32.47 9.37 -10.66
N LYS A 105 -31.82 8.99 -11.75
CA LYS A 105 -32.25 7.91 -12.65
C LYS A 105 -31.55 6.58 -12.37
N ASP A 106 -30.42 6.62 -11.67
CA ASP A 106 -29.57 5.46 -11.41
C ASP A 106 -30.26 4.38 -10.59
N VAL A 107 -31.22 4.75 -9.73
CA VAL A 107 -32.00 3.77 -8.95
C VAL A 107 -32.82 2.84 -9.87
N GLN A 108 -33.44 3.38 -10.91
CA GLN A 108 -34.23 2.59 -11.87
C GLN A 108 -33.33 1.66 -12.69
N HIS A 109 -32.15 2.15 -13.07
CA HIS A 109 -31.15 1.32 -13.75
C HIS A 109 -30.66 0.21 -12.83
N TRP A 110 -30.33 0.54 -11.57
CA TRP A 110 -29.87 -0.43 -10.57
C TRP A 110 -30.84 -1.59 -10.38
N GLU A 111 -32.14 -1.32 -10.28
CA GLU A 111 -33.17 -2.36 -10.16
C GLU A 111 -33.31 -3.24 -11.41
N ALA A 112 -33.01 -2.70 -12.60
CA ALA A 112 -33.08 -3.43 -13.86
C ALA A 112 -31.86 -4.34 -14.14
N LEU A 113 -30.74 -4.16 -13.41
CA LEU A 113 -29.54 -5.00 -13.56
C LEU A 113 -29.75 -6.41 -13.03
N LYS A 114 -28.92 -7.36 -13.51
CA LYS A 114 -28.88 -8.73 -12.97
C LYS A 114 -28.20 -8.77 -11.60
N ASP A 115 -28.54 -9.77 -10.80
CA ASP A 115 -27.97 -9.97 -9.46
C ASP A 115 -26.44 -10.07 -9.48
N GLU A 116 -25.86 -10.75 -10.48
CA GLU A 116 -24.40 -10.86 -10.64
C GLU A 116 -23.73 -9.50 -10.94
N GLU A 117 -24.36 -8.67 -11.76
CA GLU A 117 -23.84 -7.35 -12.13
C GLU A 117 -23.90 -6.39 -10.93
N ARG A 118 -24.99 -6.43 -10.15
CA ARG A 118 -25.10 -5.67 -8.90
C ARG A 118 -24.09 -6.13 -7.86
N PHE A 119 -23.85 -7.43 -7.75
CA PHE A 119 -22.84 -7.98 -6.86
C PHE A 119 -21.44 -7.48 -7.24
N PHE A 120 -21.11 -7.50 -8.54
CA PHE A 120 -19.84 -6.99 -9.04
C PHE A 120 -19.67 -5.48 -8.77
N ILE A 121 -20.66 -4.66 -9.15
CA ILE A 121 -20.58 -3.21 -8.99
C ILE A 121 -20.50 -2.83 -7.51
N SER A 122 -21.26 -3.49 -6.62
CA SER A 122 -21.20 -3.21 -5.19
C SER A 122 -19.83 -3.52 -4.57
N HIS A 123 -19.15 -4.59 -5.00
CA HIS A 123 -17.78 -4.89 -4.56
C HIS A 123 -16.77 -3.86 -5.05
N VAL A 124 -16.90 -3.39 -6.30
CA VAL A 124 -16.04 -2.35 -6.85
C VAL A 124 -16.23 -1.03 -6.10
N LEU A 125 -17.48 -0.64 -5.81
CA LEU A 125 -17.77 0.55 -5.00
C LEU A 125 -17.23 0.44 -3.58
N ALA A 126 -17.35 -0.74 -2.95
CA ALA A 126 -16.78 -0.99 -1.63
C ALA A 126 -15.25 -0.89 -1.63
N PHE A 127 -14.57 -1.38 -2.67
CA PHE A 127 -13.13 -1.24 -2.84
C PHE A 127 -12.71 0.23 -2.94
N PHE A 128 -13.38 1.02 -3.79
CA PHE A 128 -13.05 2.44 -3.95
C PHE A 128 -13.26 3.22 -2.64
N ALA A 129 -14.40 3.01 -1.97
CA ALA A 129 -14.71 3.64 -0.69
C ALA A 129 -13.66 3.36 0.40
N ALA A 130 -13.05 2.17 0.41
CA ALA A 130 -11.96 1.85 1.32
C ALA A 130 -10.61 2.43 0.87
N SER A 131 -10.32 2.37 -0.44
CA SER A 131 -9.02 2.76 -1.00
C SER A 131 -8.74 4.26 -0.90
N ASP A 132 -9.75 5.11 -1.10
CA ASP A 132 -9.60 6.57 -1.05
C ASP A 132 -9.15 7.05 0.34
N GLY A 133 -9.60 6.37 1.40
CA GLY A 133 -9.18 6.65 2.77
C GLY A 133 -7.69 6.37 3.00
N ILE A 134 -7.18 5.26 2.47
CA ILE A 134 -5.77 4.86 2.62
C ILE A 134 -4.85 5.85 1.90
N VAL A 135 -5.23 6.28 0.70
CA VAL A 135 -4.46 7.27 -0.07
C VAL A 135 -4.41 8.62 0.68
N ASN A 136 -5.55 9.08 1.21
CA ASN A 136 -5.61 10.33 1.97
C ASN A 136 -4.80 10.27 3.25
N GLU A 137 -4.81 9.15 3.97
CA GLU A 137 -3.99 8.97 5.17
C GLU A 137 -2.49 9.14 4.85
N ASN A 138 -2.03 8.56 3.74
CA ASN A 138 -0.65 8.69 3.30
C ASN A 138 -0.28 10.15 2.99
N LEU A 139 -1.12 10.86 2.23
CA LEU A 139 -0.90 12.27 1.89
C LEU A 139 -0.80 13.16 3.13
N VAL A 140 -1.72 12.97 4.10
CA VAL A 140 -1.73 13.74 5.35
C VAL A 140 -0.50 13.43 6.21
N ARG A 141 -0.07 12.16 6.27
CA ARG A 141 1.11 11.75 7.03
C ARG A 141 2.38 12.41 6.48
N VAL A 142 2.52 12.50 5.16
CA VAL A 142 3.65 13.16 4.50
C VAL A 142 3.66 14.67 4.82
N GLN A 143 2.50 15.33 4.78
CA GLN A 143 2.40 16.77 5.02
C GLN A 143 2.72 17.20 6.47
N ARG A 144 2.65 16.28 7.44
CA ARG A 144 2.92 16.56 8.87
C ARG A 144 4.39 16.38 9.29
N ARG A 145 5.26 15.89 8.41
CA ARG A 145 6.72 15.87 8.66
C ARG A 145 7.35 17.22 8.30
#